data_AF-A0A2D6XL78-F1
#
_entry.id   AF-A0A2D6XL78-F1
#
_cell.length_a   1.000
_cell.length_b   1.000
_cell.length_c   1.000
_cell.angle_alpha   90.00
_cell.angle_beta   90.00
_cell.angle_gamma   90.00
#
_symmetry.space_group_name_H-M   'P 1'
#
loop_
_entity.id
_entity.type
_entity.pdbx_description
1 polymer ?
#
loop_
_entity_poly.entity_id
_entity_poly.type
_entity_poly.pdbx_seq_one_letter_code
_entity_poly.pdbx_strand_id
1 'polypeptide(L)'
;MKQHRQDNKEAIAAYRKQHYQDNKEAIDEYSKQHRQDNIEAYKARDRQYYQDNKEARKQYNQDNKEARMTAQRDRRQNLPAAIYSITNTINGMGYIGQSTQWPRRWTSHKRNLRKNTHVNKHLQQDYNKYGKDAFVFAVLEEYPADTSPELLLERERANIIRSIREHKPLYNTLA
;
A
#
# COMPACT_ATOMS: atom_id res chain seq x y z
N MET A 1 37.26 14.93 47.27
CA MET A 1 37.42 13.55 46.74
C MET A 1 36.40 13.19 45.64
N LYS A 2 35.10 13.45 45.78
CA LYS A 2 34.10 13.19 44.72
C LYS A 2 34.20 14.14 43.51
N GLN A 3 34.48 15.43 43.73
CA GLN A 3 34.54 16.46 42.68
C GLN A 3 35.66 16.20 41.64
N HIS A 4 36.91 16.00 42.07
CA HIS A 4 38.04 15.69 41.18
C HIS A 4 37.86 14.45 40.28
N ARG A 5 37.10 13.43 40.73
CA ARG A 5 36.79 12.25 39.89
C ARG A 5 35.77 12.59 38.80
N GLN A 6 34.82 13.47 39.10
CA GLN A 6 33.82 13.93 38.16
C GLN A 6 34.44 14.88 37.13
N ASP A 7 35.26 15.83 37.57
CA ASP A 7 35.93 16.80 36.69
C ASP A 7 36.91 16.09 35.72
N ASN A 8 37.63 15.07 36.17
CA ASN A 8 38.52 14.27 35.30
C ASN A 8 37.72 13.41 34.30
N LYS A 9 36.56 12.88 34.70
CA LYS A 9 35.65 12.15 33.81
C LYS A 9 35.09 13.08 32.72
N GLU A 10 34.75 14.31 33.08
CA GLU A 10 34.24 15.33 32.16
C GLU A 10 35.35 15.81 31.20
N ALA A 11 36.57 16.01 31.68
CA ALA A 11 37.73 16.35 30.85
C ALA A 11 38.06 15.26 29.82
N ILE A 12 38.04 13.99 30.22
CA ILE A 12 38.26 12.85 29.31
C ILE A 12 37.13 12.75 28.28
N ALA A 13 35.88 13.00 28.68
CA ALA A 13 34.73 12.99 27.77
C ALA A 13 34.80 14.14 26.76
N ALA A 14 35.18 15.35 27.20
CA ALA A 14 35.36 16.52 26.34
C ALA A 14 36.48 16.30 25.31
N TYR A 15 37.62 15.76 25.74
CA TYR A 15 38.73 15.40 24.85
C TYR A 15 38.32 14.39 23.78
N ARG A 16 37.63 13.31 24.16
CA ARG A 16 37.15 12.29 23.21
C ARG A 16 36.15 12.86 22.20
N LYS A 17 35.28 13.76 22.65
CA LYS A 17 34.30 14.43 21.79
C LYS A 17 34.98 15.36 20.79
N GLN A 18 35.92 16.17 21.25
CA GLN A 18 36.71 17.06 20.40
C GLN A 18 37.53 16.27 19.37
N HIS A 19 38.23 15.23 19.81
CA HIS A 19 38.99 14.33 18.92
C HIS A 19 38.11 13.66 17.86
N TYR A 20 36.88 13.27 18.21
CA TYR A 20 35.93 12.73 17.23
C TYR A 20 35.47 13.80 16.24
N GLN A 21 35.19 15.03 16.70
CA GLN A 21 34.78 16.13 15.84
C GLN A 21 35.88 16.54 14.86
N ASP A 22 37.11 16.66 15.36
CA ASP A 22 38.28 17.07 14.55
C ASP A 22 38.65 16.03 13.49
N ASN A 23 38.36 14.75 13.74
CA ASN A 23 38.67 13.66 12.82
C ASN A 23 37.44 13.12 12.07
N LYS A 24 36.25 13.69 12.29
CA LYS A 24 34.99 13.18 11.73
C LYS A 24 35.04 13.08 10.22
N GLU A 25 35.53 14.13 9.55
CA GLU A 25 35.61 14.19 8.09
C GLU A 25 36.58 13.12 7.54
N ALA A 26 37.76 12.96 8.17
CA ALA A 26 38.73 11.93 7.80
C ALA A 26 38.19 10.50 8.01
N ILE A 27 37.45 10.25 9.09
CA ILE A 27 36.80 8.97 9.37
C ILE A 27 35.68 8.69 8.35
N ASP A 28 34.88 9.70 8.03
CA ASP A 28 33.78 9.59 7.05
C ASP A 28 34.33 9.37 5.63
N GLU A 29 35.42 10.06 5.26
CA GLU A 29 36.08 9.92 3.97
C GLU A 29 36.74 8.53 3.82
N TYR A 30 37.47 8.08 4.83
CA TYR A 30 38.00 6.71 4.89
C TYR A 30 36.89 5.66 4.73
N SER A 31 35.76 5.83 5.43
CA SER A 31 34.63 4.90 5.36
C SER A 31 33.97 4.89 3.98
N LYS A 32 33.88 6.05 3.31
CA LYS A 32 33.38 6.16 1.92
C LYS A 32 34.34 5.49 0.94
N GLN A 33 35.63 5.78 1.05
CA GLN A 33 36.67 5.22 0.20
C GLN A 33 36.71 3.69 0.35
N HIS A 34 36.73 3.19 1.58
CA HIS A 34 36.67 1.76 1.85
C HIS A 34 35.41 1.11 1.25
N ARG A 35 34.23 1.75 1.37
CA ARG A 35 33.00 1.25 0.73
C ARG A 35 33.12 1.25 -0.79
N GLN A 36 33.71 2.29 -1.38
CA GLN A 36 33.88 2.43 -2.83
C GLN A 36 34.85 1.37 -3.37
N ASP A 37 35.99 1.18 -2.71
CA ASP A 37 37.00 0.20 -3.09
C ASP A 37 36.49 -1.25 -2.97
N ASN A 38 35.61 -1.50 -2.00
CA ASN A 38 35.03 -2.81 -1.76
C ASN A 38 33.63 -3.01 -2.39
N ILE A 39 33.09 -2.02 -3.12
CA ILE A 39 31.71 -2.09 -3.62
C ILE A 39 31.51 -3.27 -4.56
N GLU A 40 32.50 -3.55 -5.41
CA GLU A 40 32.46 -4.68 -6.34
C GLU A 40 32.65 -6.02 -5.63
N ALA A 41 33.45 -6.06 -4.57
CA ALA A 41 33.58 -7.25 -3.72
C ALA A 41 32.26 -7.57 -2.99
N TYR A 42 31.56 -6.56 -2.46
CA TYR A 42 30.24 -6.74 -1.85
C TYR A 42 29.19 -7.19 -2.87
N LYS A 43 29.12 -6.53 -4.04
CA LYS A 43 28.22 -6.95 -5.12
C LYS A 43 28.53 -8.36 -5.61
N ALA A 44 29.80 -8.74 -5.73
CA ALA A 44 30.21 -10.08 -6.14
C ALA A 44 29.76 -11.12 -5.12
N ARG A 45 29.96 -10.86 -3.83
CA ARG A 45 29.49 -11.72 -2.73
C ARG A 45 27.97 -11.86 -2.75
N ASP A 46 27.23 -10.77 -2.95
CA ASP A 46 25.76 -10.82 -3.00
C ASP A 46 25.27 -11.60 -4.23
N ARG A 47 25.89 -11.39 -5.41
CA ARG A 47 25.63 -12.18 -6.62
C ARG A 47 25.88 -13.67 -6.38
N GLN A 48 27.03 -14.01 -5.80
CA GLN A 48 27.41 -15.39 -5.48
C GLN A 48 26.38 -16.01 -4.52
N TYR A 49 26.02 -15.31 -3.45
CA TYR A 49 24.99 -15.75 -2.52
C TYR A 49 23.66 -16.06 -3.21
N TYR A 50 23.19 -15.18 -4.10
CA TYR A 50 21.95 -15.41 -4.83
C TYR A 50 22.05 -16.56 -5.84
N GLN A 51 23.21 -16.75 -6.46
CA GLN A 51 23.46 -17.83 -7.39
C GLN A 51 23.47 -19.18 -6.67
N ASP A 52 24.23 -19.29 -5.57
CA ASP A 52 24.35 -20.51 -4.77
C ASP A 52 23.01 -20.92 -4.15
N ASN A 53 22.20 -19.94 -3.76
CA ASN A 53 20.88 -20.18 -3.16
C ASN A 53 19.75 -20.24 -4.18
N LYS A 54 20.01 -20.11 -5.48
CA LYS A 54 18.97 -20.02 -6.51
C LYS A 54 18.07 -21.27 -6.52
N GLU A 55 18.68 -22.45 -6.57
CA GLU A 55 17.93 -23.72 -6.63
C GLU A 55 17.25 -24.03 -5.28
N ALA A 56 17.92 -23.76 -4.16
CA ALA A 56 17.32 -23.91 -2.82
C ALA A 56 16.06 -23.03 -2.66
N ARG A 57 16.10 -21.77 -3.11
CA ARG A 57 14.94 -20.87 -3.11
C ARG A 57 13.84 -21.35 -4.05
N LYS A 58 14.21 -21.88 -5.21
CA LYS A 58 13.26 -22.44 -6.18
C LYS A 58 12.54 -23.66 -5.60
N GLN A 59 13.29 -24.57 -4.99
CA GLN A 59 12.76 -25.75 -4.30
C GLN A 59 11.83 -25.34 -3.15
N TYR A 60 12.28 -24.43 -2.27
CA TYR A 60 11.44 -23.90 -1.20
C TYR A 60 10.11 -23.31 -1.71
N ASN A 61 10.16 -22.52 -2.79
CA ASN A 61 8.95 -21.96 -3.40
C ASN A 61 8.04 -23.04 -4.00
N GLN A 62 8.61 -24.13 -4.50
CA GLN A 62 7.87 -25.26 -5.05
C GLN A 62 7.21 -26.08 -3.93
N ASP A 63 7.95 -26.41 -2.88
CA ASP A 63 7.47 -27.16 -1.72
C ASP A 63 6.35 -26.41 -0.99
N ASN A 64 6.48 -25.09 -0.87
CA ASN A 64 5.48 -24.25 -0.22
C ASN A 64 4.41 -23.72 -1.19
N LYS A 65 4.40 -24.17 -2.45
CA LYS A 65 3.47 -23.69 -3.48
C LYS A 65 2.02 -23.93 -3.05
N GLU A 66 1.71 -25.14 -2.61
CA GLU A 66 0.34 -25.51 -2.22
C GLU A 66 -0.11 -24.74 -1.00
N ALA A 67 0.69 -24.70 0.07
CA ALA A 67 0.38 -23.92 1.28
C ALA A 67 0.12 -22.43 0.96
N ARG A 68 0.94 -21.82 0.11
CA ARG A 68 0.75 -20.44 -0.34
C ARG A 68 -0.54 -20.27 -1.15
N MET A 69 -0.85 -21.22 -2.03
CA MET A 69 -2.07 -21.20 -2.84
C MET A 69 -3.32 -21.37 -1.99
N THR A 70 -3.29 -22.28 -1.00
CA THR A 70 -4.37 -22.50 -0.04
C THR A 70 -4.61 -21.27 0.81
N ALA A 71 -3.57 -20.71 1.45
CA ALA A 71 -3.70 -19.48 2.23
C ALA A 71 -4.23 -18.31 1.37
N GLN A 72 -3.82 -18.23 0.10
CA GLN A 72 -4.36 -17.23 -0.83
C GLN A 72 -5.84 -17.47 -1.16
N ARG A 73 -6.25 -18.73 -1.35
CA ARG A 73 -7.64 -19.10 -1.62
C ARG A 73 -8.52 -18.80 -0.41
N ASP A 74 -8.11 -19.21 0.78
CA ASP A 74 -8.86 -19.00 2.02
C ASP A 74 -9.04 -17.51 2.30
N ARG A 75 -7.94 -16.74 2.18
CA ARG A 75 -8.02 -15.28 2.28
C ARG A 75 -8.99 -14.69 1.27
N ARG A 76 -9.02 -15.18 0.03
CA ARG A 76 -9.92 -14.68 -1.03
C ARG A 76 -11.38 -15.05 -0.77
N GLN A 77 -11.64 -16.24 -0.23
CA GLN A 77 -13.00 -16.71 0.07
C GLN A 77 -13.58 -16.00 1.29
N ASN A 78 -12.75 -15.50 2.20
CA ASN A 78 -13.18 -14.83 3.44
C ASN A 78 -13.15 -13.29 3.35
N LEU A 79 -13.08 -12.70 2.16
CA LEU A 79 -13.18 -11.25 2.03
C LEU A 79 -14.64 -10.79 2.15
N PRO A 80 -14.92 -9.72 2.91
CA PRO A 80 -16.28 -9.24 3.08
C PRO A 80 -16.88 -8.69 1.78
N ALA A 81 -18.20 -8.79 1.71
CA ALA A 81 -19.03 -8.14 0.71
C ALA A 81 -19.40 -6.72 1.16
N ALA A 82 -19.73 -5.82 0.23
CA ALA A 82 -20.22 -4.49 0.59
C ALA A 82 -20.99 -3.80 -0.55
N ILE A 83 -21.85 -2.85 -0.14
CA ILE A 83 -22.23 -1.71 -0.96
C ILE A 83 -21.25 -0.58 -0.66
N TYR A 84 -20.70 0.06 -1.70
CA TYR A 84 -19.73 1.14 -1.57
C TYR A 84 -20.08 2.32 -2.47
N SER A 85 -19.46 3.45 -2.19
CA SER A 85 -19.51 4.66 -3.01
C SER A 85 -18.12 5.11 -3.46
N ILE A 86 -18.08 5.77 -4.61
CA ILE A 86 -16.94 6.55 -5.11
C ILE A 86 -17.47 7.95 -5.41
N THR A 87 -17.11 8.93 -4.57
CA THR A 87 -17.67 10.28 -4.63
C THR A 87 -16.61 11.28 -5.04
N ASN A 88 -16.90 12.08 -6.07
CA ASN A 88 -16.12 13.25 -6.42
C ASN A 88 -16.53 14.41 -5.51
N THR A 89 -15.59 14.86 -4.68
CA THR A 89 -15.80 15.92 -3.68
C THR A 89 -15.89 17.32 -4.29
N ILE A 90 -15.47 17.51 -5.55
CA ILE A 90 -15.52 18.81 -6.22
C ILE A 90 -16.91 19.11 -6.79
N ASN A 91 -17.58 18.12 -7.38
CA ASN A 91 -18.89 18.30 -8.02
C ASN A 91 -20.04 17.53 -7.34
N GLY A 92 -19.74 16.73 -6.30
CA GLY A 92 -20.72 15.96 -5.54
C GLY A 92 -21.23 14.69 -6.23
N MET A 93 -20.73 14.36 -7.43
CA MET A 93 -21.15 13.17 -8.18
C MET A 93 -20.71 11.87 -7.47
N GLY A 94 -21.64 10.94 -7.29
CA GLY A 94 -21.38 9.64 -6.66
C GLY A 94 -21.52 8.46 -7.62
N TYR A 95 -20.71 7.42 -7.45
CA TYR A 95 -20.93 6.10 -8.05
C TYR A 95 -21.24 5.13 -6.92
N ILE A 96 -22.38 4.45 -6.97
CA ILE A 96 -22.73 3.38 -6.03
C ILE A 96 -22.49 2.05 -6.73
N GLY A 97 -21.79 1.15 -6.04
CA GLY A 97 -21.50 -0.18 -6.55
C GLY A 97 -21.64 -1.24 -5.46
N GLN A 98 -21.88 -2.48 -5.86
CA GLN A 98 -21.79 -3.65 -4.99
C GLN A 98 -20.59 -4.54 -5.30
N SER A 99 -20.20 -5.36 -4.32
CA SER A 99 -19.25 -6.44 -4.53
C SER A 99 -19.37 -7.51 -3.45
N THR A 100 -19.21 -8.78 -3.86
CA THR A 100 -19.01 -9.90 -2.93
C THR A 100 -17.62 -9.92 -2.28
N GLN A 101 -16.65 -9.13 -2.79
CA GLN A 101 -15.27 -9.05 -2.27
C GLN A 101 -14.75 -7.62 -2.41
N TRP A 102 -15.29 -6.70 -1.60
CA TRP A 102 -15.12 -5.26 -1.80
C TRP A 102 -13.65 -4.78 -1.81
N PRO A 103 -12.70 -5.33 -1.00
CA PRO A 103 -11.31 -4.84 -1.01
C PRO A 103 -10.63 -5.05 -2.37
N ARG A 104 -10.96 -6.16 -3.06
CA ARG A 104 -10.45 -6.43 -4.41
C ARG A 104 -11.11 -5.54 -5.45
N ARG A 105 -12.41 -5.26 -5.28
CA ARG A 105 -13.15 -4.36 -6.16
C ARG A 105 -12.59 -2.95 -6.10
N TRP A 106 -12.29 -2.43 -4.91
CA TRP A 106 -11.63 -1.14 -4.72
C TRP A 106 -10.26 -1.07 -5.40
N THR A 107 -9.43 -2.10 -5.20
CA THR A 107 -8.12 -2.16 -5.87
C THR A 107 -8.27 -2.14 -7.39
N SER A 108 -9.28 -2.84 -7.92
CA SER A 108 -9.59 -2.87 -9.35
C SER A 108 -10.06 -1.51 -9.87
N HIS A 109 -10.97 -0.83 -9.16
CA HIS A 109 -11.41 0.52 -9.50
C HIS A 109 -10.25 1.50 -9.55
N LYS A 110 -9.45 1.59 -8.47
CA LYS A 110 -8.28 2.48 -8.39
C LYS A 110 -7.30 2.22 -9.54
N ARG A 111 -7.01 0.95 -9.82
CA ARG A 111 -6.13 0.56 -10.93
C ARG A 111 -6.70 0.98 -12.28
N ASN A 112 -7.98 0.72 -12.53
CA ASN A 112 -8.62 1.00 -13.81
C ASN A 112 -8.72 2.51 -14.05
N LEU A 113 -9.10 3.29 -13.03
CA LEU A 113 -9.12 4.76 -13.10
C LEU A 113 -7.73 5.32 -13.43
N ARG A 114 -6.69 4.88 -12.73
CA ARG A 114 -5.29 5.28 -12.99
C ARG A 114 -4.81 4.88 -14.40
N LYS A 115 -5.26 3.74 -14.91
CA LYS A 115 -4.91 3.25 -16.25
C LYS A 115 -5.80 3.80 -17.36
N ASN A 116 -6.76 4.67 -17.04
CA ASN A 116 -7.76 5.18 -17.98
C ASN A 116 -8.60 4.08 -18.67
N THR A 117 -8.87 2.97 -17.96
CA THR A 117 -9.61 1.81 -18.47
C THR A 117 -10.88 1.50 -17.66
N HIS A 118 -11.37 2.46 -16.88
CA HIS A 118 -12.59 2.26 -16.11
C HIS A 118 -13.82 2.12 -17.03
N VAL A 119 -14.76 1.25 -16.62
CA VAL A 119 -15.96 0.94 -17.42
C VAL A 119 -16.92 2.13 -17.48
N ASN A 120 -17.12 2.82 -16.36
CA ASN A 120 -17.90 4.05 -16.31
C ASN A 120 -17.06 5.20 -16.88
N LYS A 121 -17.39 5.62 -18.10
CA LYS A 121 -16.66 6.67 -18.84
C LYS A 121 -16.82 8.05 -18.23
N HIS A 122 -17.98 8.37 -17.68
CA HIS A 122 -18.22 9.65 -17.04
C HIS A 122 -17.37 9.80 -15.77
N LEU A 123 -17.35 8.76 -14.91
CA LEU A 123 -16.47 8.70 -13.75
C LEU A 123 -14.99 8.78 -14.16
N GLN A 124 -14.59 8.11 -15.25
CA GLN A 124 -13.22 8.17 -15.75
C GLN A 124 -12.82 9.57 -16.22
N GLN A 125 -13.70 10.25 -16.95
CA GLN A 125 -13.48 11.61 -17.44
C GLN A 125 -13.29 12.58 -16.27
N ASP A 126 -14.17 12.50 -15.27
CA ASP A 126 -14.04 13.30 -14.05
C ASP A 126 -12.77 12.97 -13.27
N TYR A 127 -12.38 11.69 -13.20
CA TYR A 127 -11.12 11.29 -12.57
C TYR A 127 -9.90 11.89 -13.27
N ASN A 128 -9.91 11.93 -14.60
CA ASN A 128 -8.84 12.56 -15.38
C ASN A 128 -8.83 14.08 -15.20
N LYS A 129 -10.00 14.70 -15.04
CA LYS A 129 -10.18 16.16 -14.90
C LYS A 129 -9.77 16.66 -13.51
N TYR A 130 -10.23 16.02 -12.45
CA TYR A 130 -10.05 16.51 -11.07
C TYR A 130 -8.92 15.81 -10.31
N GLY A 131 -8.39 14.71 -10.85
CA GLY A 131 -7.31 13.96 -10.23
C GLY A 131 -7.76 13.08 -9.07
N LYS A 132 -6.86 12.19 -8.63
CA LYS A 132 -7.16 11.14 -7.65
C LYS A 132 -7.64 11.67 -6.29
N ASP A 133 -7.15 12.84 -5.87
CA ASP A 133 -7.38 13.38 -4.52
C ASP A 133 -8.78 13.99 -4.38
N ALA A 134 -9.46 14.24 -5.50
CA ALA A 134 -10.86 14.64 -5.51
C ALA A 134 -11.84 13.50 -5.18
N PHE A 135 -11.38 12.24 -5.17
CA PHE A 135 -12.26 11.07 -5.06
C PHE A 135 -12.15 10.36 -3.70
N VAL A 136 -13.29 10.22 -3.04
CA VAL A 136 -13.44 9.48 -1.79
C VAL A 136 -14.09 8.12 -2.06
N PHE A 137 -13.47 7.06 -1.54
CA PHE A 137 -14.03 5.71 -1.53
C PHE A 137 -14.56 5.41 -0.14
N ALA A 138 -15.83 5.04 -0.02
CA ALA A 138 -16.47 4.75 1.27
C ALA A 138 -17.33 3.48 1.19
N VAL A 139 -17.28 2.66 2.24
CA VAL A 139 -18.22 1.55 2.43
C VAL A 139 -19.52 2.14 2.99
N LEU A 140 -20.64 1.83 2.36
CA LEU A 140 -21.97 2.24 2.81
C LEU A 140 -22.59 1.17 3.70
N GLU A 141 -22.45 -0.10 3.30
CA GLU A 141 -22.94 -1.27 4.03
C GLU A 141 -21.95 -2.41 3.84
N GLU A 142 -21.50 -3.06 4.92
CA GLU A 142 -20.61 -4.23 4.88
C GLU A 142 -21.37 -5.51 5.26
N TYR A 143 -21.02 -6.62 4.63
CA TYR A 143 -21.63 -7.93 4.86
C TYR A 143 -20.59 -9.07 4.90
N PRO A 144 -20.95 -10.23 5.47
CA PRO A 144 -20.13 -11.44 5.43
C PRO A 144 -19.76 -11.91 4.01
N ALA A 145 -18.70 -12.71 3.91
CA ALA A 145 -18.15 -13.16 2.62
C ALA A 145 -19.07 -14.11 1.83
N ASP A 146 -19.98 -14.79 2.52
CA ASP A 146 -20.98 -15.72 1.98
C ASP A 146 -22.30 -15.04 1.58
N THR A 147 -22.36 -13.71 1.66
CA THR A 147 -23.55 -12.94 1.27
C THR A 147 -23.92 -13.15 -0.19
N SER A 148 -25.19 -13.41 -0.46
CA SER A 148 -25.68 -13.69 -1.81
C SER A 148 -25.60 -12.47 -2.74
N PRO A 149 -25.23 -12.64 -4.01
CA PRO A 149 -25.25 -11.55 -5.00
C PRO A 149 -26.63 -10.90 -5.17
N GLU A 150 -27.70 -11.67 -4.97
CA GLU A 150 -29.09 -11.20 -5.10
C GLU A 150 -29.41 -10.17 -4.02
N LEU A 151 -29.02 -10.43 -2.77
CA LEU A 151 -29.18 -9.45 -1.68
C LEU A 151 -28.37 -8.19 -1.99
N LEU A 152 -27.12 -8.34 -2.41
CA LEU A 152 -26.27 -7.19 -2.75
C LEU A 152 -26.85 -6.33 -3.88
N LEU A 153 -27.47 -6.95 -4.88
CA LEU A 153 -28.15 -6.24 -5.97
C LEU A 153 -29.35 -5.45 -5.45
N GLU A 154 -30.15 -6.04 -4.57
CA GLU A 154 -31.27 -5.34 -3.92
C GLU A 154 -30.78 -4.13 -3.12
N ARG A 155 -29.72 -4.31 -2.31
CA ARG A 155 -29.14 -3.26 -1.48
C ARG A 155 -28.48 -2.15 -2.30
N GLU A 156 -27.82 -2.49 -3.41
CA GLU A 156 -27.29 -1.50 -4.36
C GLU A 156 -28.41 -0.62 -4.92
N ARG A 157 -29.49 -1.24 -5.41
CA ARG A 157 -30.66 -0.54 -5.95
C ARG A 157 -31.30 0.37 -4.90
N ALA A 158 -31.46 -0.12 -3.67
CA ALA A 158 -32.01 0.67 -2.57
C ALA A 158 -31.16 1.92 -2.29
N ASN A 159 -29.83 1.80 -2.29
CA ASN A 159 -28.91 2.92 -2.09
C ASN A 159 -28.91 3.93 -3.25
N ILE A 160 -29.05 3.45 -4.49
CA ILE A 160 -29.21 4.31 -5.68
C ILE A 160 -30.52 5.10 -5.57
N ILE A 161 -31.63 4.43 -5.30
CA ILE A 161 -32.96 5.07 -5.14
C ILE A 161 -32.92 6.10 -4.01
N ARG A 162 -32.31 5.76 -2.87
CA ARG A 162 -32.12 6.69 -1.75
C ARG A 162 -31.36 7.94 -2.19
N SER A 163 -30.24 7.78 -2.90
CA SER A 163 -29.43 8.92 -3.37
C SER A 163 -30.19 9.81 -4.34
N ILE A 164 -30.99 9.22 -5.23
CA ILE A 164 -31.87 9.97 -6.15
C ILE A 164 -32.92 10.78 -5.37
N ARG A 165 -33.56 10.17 -4.36
CA ARG A 165 -34.52 10.87 -3.47
C ARG A 165 -33.88 12.02 -2.70
N GLU A 166 -32.62 11.85 -2.31
CA GLU A 166 -31.80 12.89 -1.66
C GLU A 166 -31.21 13.91 -2.66
N HIS A 167 -31.60 13.86 -3.95
CA HIS A 167 -31.13 14.74 -5.01
C HIS A 167 -29.60 14.74 -5.20
N LYS A 168 -28.94 13.62 -4.84
CA LYS A 168 -27.50 13.43 -5.05
C LYS A 168 -27.24 12.97 -6.48
N PRO A 169 -26.39 13.66 -7.25
CA PRO A 169 -26.15 13.30 -8.63
C PRO A 169 -25.24 12.06 -8.72
N LEU A 170 -25.53 11.15 -9.67
CA LEU A 170 -24.86 9.85 -9.76
C LEU A 170 -24.21 9.60 -11.12
N TYR A 171 -23.07 8.93 -11.11
CA TYR A 171 -22.42 8.37 -12.29
C TYR A 171 -23.11 7.09 -12.79
N ASN A 172 -23.91 6.43 -11.96
CA ASN A 172 -24.68 5.25 -12.35
C ASN A 172 -25.63 5.64 -13.49
N THR A 173 -25.50 4.96 -14.64
CA THR A 173 -26.50 5.05 -15.70
C THR A 173 -27.64 4.11 -15.34
N LEU A 174 -28.86 4.64 -15.21
CA LEU A 174 -30.06 3.81 -15.23
C LEU A 174 -30.16 3.24 -16.64
N ALA A 175 -29.92 1.94 -16.78
CA ALA A 175 -30.23 1.20 -18.01
C ALA A 175 -31.70 0.76 -17.96
#